data_AF-A0AAD9UXR4-F1
#
_entry.id   AF-A0AAD9UXR4-F1
#
_cell.length_a   1.000
_cell.length_b   1.000
_cell.length_c   1.000
_cell.angle_alpha   90.00
_cell.angle_beta   90.00
_cell.angle_gamma   90.00
#
_symmetry.space_group_name_H-M   'P 1'
#
loop_
_entity.id
_entity.type
_entity.pdbx_description
1 polymer ?
#
loop_
_entity_poly.entity_id
_entity_poly.type
_entity_poly.pdbx_seq_one_letter_code
_entity_poly.pdbx_strand_id
1 'polypeptide(L)'
;MNDRSSRSHTIFRVVIESREMMSESKEPDTIDGAVRVAHLNLVDLAGSERASQTGAFGQRLREGGHINKSLLALGSVIGKLSEGER
;
A
#
# COMPACT_ATOMS: atom_id res chain seq x y z
N MET A 1 -11.68 9.43 21.03
CA MET A 1 -11.23 9.56 19.62
C MET A 1 -9.81 10.09 19.65
N ASN A 2 -8.92 9.62 18.78
CA ASN A 2 -7.59 10.24 18.65
C ASN A 2 -7.72 11.38 17.63
N ASP A 3 -7.68 12.63 18.09
CA ASP A 3 -7.84 13.82 17.23
C ASP A 3 -6.77 13.95 16.15
N ARG A 4 -5.69 13.18 16.23
CA ARG A 4 -4.63 13.12 15.22
C ARG A 4 -4.71 11.94 14.25
N SER A 5 -5.67 11.03 14.41
CA SER A 5 -5.79 9.89 13.49
C SER A 5 -6.23 10.37 12.11
N SER A 6 -5.47 10.01 11.08
CA SER A 6 -5.94 10.11 9.70
C SER A 6 -7.18 9.22 9.50
N ARG A 7 -8.10 9.67 8.64
CA ARG A 7 -9.35 8.98 8.27
C ARG A 7 -9.34 8.52 6.80
N SER A 8 -8.19 8.64 6.15
CA SER A 8 -7.91 8.10 4.82
C SER A 8 -6.74 7.12 4.86
N HIS A 9 -6.71 6.21 3.89
CA HIS A 9 -5.55 5.36 3.60
C HIS A 9 -4.72 6.03 2.51
N THR A 10 -3.39 5.89 2.57
CA THR A 10 -2.49 6.44 1.57
C THR A 10 -1.52 5.36 1.10
N ILE A 11 -1.32 5.28 -0.21
CA ILE A 11 -0.26 4.45 -0.81
C ILE A 11 0.69 5.40 -1.53
N PHE A 12 1.92 5.47 -1.04
CA PHE A 12 3.00 6.19 -1.70
C PHE A 12 3.96 5.18 -2.31
N ARG A 13 4.00 5.12 -3.65
CA ARG A 13 4.86 4.20 -4.39
C ARG A 13 6.09 4.93 -4.92
N VAL A 14 7.26 4.43 -4.54
CA VAL A 14 8.54 4.79 -5.15
C VAL A 14 8.90 3.70 -6.16
N VAL A 15 9.06 4.10 -7.41
CA VAL A 15 9.57 3.24 -8.49
C VAL A 15 11.03 3.57 -8.71
N ILE A 16 11.89 2.58 -8.60
CA ILE A 16 13.34 2.74 -8.76
C ILE A 16 13.74 1.96 -10.00
N GLU A 17 14.23 2.69 -11.00
CA GLU A 17 14.82 2.09 -12.19
C GLU A 17 16.34 2.25 -12.12
N SER A 18 17.05 1.14 -12.32
CA SER A 18 18.51 1.11 -12.35
C SER A 18 18.96 0.54 -13.69
N ARG A 19 19.82 1.29 -14.38
CA ARG A 19 20.46 0.90 -15.64
C ARG A 19 21.95 0.78 -15.38
N GLU A 20 22.55 -0.28 -15.88
CA GLU A 20 24.01 -0.43 -15.84
C GLU A 20 24.62 0.47 -16.91
N MET A 21 25.54 1.36 -16.53
CA MET A 21 26.28 2.18 -17.48
C MET A 21 27.27 1.27 -18.19
N MET A 22 27.03 0.97 -19.48
CA MET A 22 28.01 0.26 -20.29
C MET A 22 29.29 1.11 -20.39
N SER A 23 30.44 0.56 -19.97
CA SER A 23 31.74 1.20 -20.19
C SER A 23 31.97 1.37 -21.68
N GLU A 24 32.55 2.51 -22.10
CA GLU A 24 32.82 2.95 -23.49
C GLU A 24 33.70 2.02 -24.36
N SER A 25 33.88 0.76 -23.97
CA SER A 25 34.91 -0.13 -24.51
C SER A 25 34.40 -1.41 -25.18
N LYS A 26 33.13 -1.50 -25.59
CA LYS A 26 32.67 -2.64 -26.43
C LYS A 26 31.75 -2.23 -27.59
N GLU A 27 31.92 -3.02 -28.64
CA GLU A 27 31.44 -2.90 -30.02
C GLU A 27 29.97 -2.47 -30.22
N PRO A 28 29.63 -1.87 -31.39
CA PRO A 28 28.34 -1.22 -31.65
C PRO A 28 27.09 -2.11 -31.66
N ASP A 29 27.18 -3.41 -31.30
CA ASP A 29 26.09 -4.38 -31.42
C ASP A 29 25.61 -5.02 -30.10
N THR A 30 26.10 -4.59 -28.93
CA THR A 30 25.62 -5.15 -27.65
C THR A 30 24.37 -4.44 -27.15
N ILE A 31 23.25 -5.13 -27.31
CA ILE A 31 21.89 -4.94 -26.77
C ILE A 31 21.89 -4.16 -25.45
N ASP A 32 21.11 -3.06 -25.43
CA ASP A 32 20.78 -2.21 -24.28
C ASP A 32 20.65 -3.04 -22.99
N GLY A 33 21.51 -2.77 -22.01
CA GLY A 33 21.69 -3.58 -20.81
C GLY A 33 20.39 -3.76 -20.00
N ALA A 34 20.30 -4.86 -19.25
CA ALA A 34 19.10 -5.18 -18.48
C ALA A 34 18.74 -4.07 -17.47
N VAL A 35 17.53 -3.50 -17.59
CA VAL A 35 17.00 -2.50 -16.65
C VAL A 35 16.41 -3.22 -15.44
N ARG A 36 16.89 -2.90 -14.23
CA ARG A 36 16.32 -3.39 -12.97
C ARG A 36 15.26 -2.40 -12.50
N VAL A 37 14.04 -2.88 -12.28
CA VAL A 37 12.94 -2.08 -11.73
C VAL A 37 12.55 -2.62 -10.37
N ALA A 38 12.54 -1.76 -9.35
CA ALA A 38 12.06 -2.07 -8.01
C ALA A 38 10.87 -1.18 -7.63
N HIS A 39 9.92 -1.76 -6.91
CA HIS A 39 8.73 -1.06 -6.40
C HIS A 39 8.75 -1.07 -4.87
N LEU A 40 8.91 0.10 -4.27
CA LEU A 40 8.75 0.30 -2.84
C LEU A 40 7.38 0.94 -2.58
N ASN A 41 6.48 0.21 -1.92
CA ASN A 41 5.16 0.71 -1.53
C ASN A 41 5.20 1.09 -0.04
N LEU A 42 5.09 2.38 0.26
CA LEU A 42 4.90 2.91 1.60
C LEU A 42 3.40 3.07 1.84
N VAL A 43 2.83 2.22 2.67
CA VAL A 43 1.38 2.16 2.90
C VAL A 43 1.08 2.69 4.31
N ASP A 44 0.25 3.73 4.38
CA ASP A 44 -0.32 4.26 5.62
C ASP A 44 -1.82 3.96 5.67
N LEU A 45 -2.29 3.43 6.80
CA LEU A 45 -3.66 3.00 6.96
C LEU A 45 -4.35 3.79 8.08
N ALA A 46 -5.58 4.22 7.82
CA ALA A 46 -6.44 4.81 8.84
C ALA A 46 -6.71 3.85 10.01
N GLY A 47 -7.09 4.41 11.16
CA GLY A 47 -7.36 3.65 12.38
C GLY A 47 -8.61 2.77 12.30
N SER A 48 -8.51 1.54 12.79
CA SER A 48 -9.65 0.62 12.99
C SER A 48 -10.42 0.97 14.27
N GLU A 49 -11.20 2.05 14.24
CA GLU A 49 -11.96 2.53 15.39
C GLU A 49 -13.35 1.90 15.49
N ARG A 50 -13.76 1.52 16.70
CA ARG A 50 -15.09 0.94 16.96
C ARG A 50 -16.16 2.02 16.89
N ALA A 51 -17.16 1.86 16.02
CA ALA A 51 -18.25 2.81 15.85
C ALA A 51 -18.92 3.24 17.17
N SER A 52 -19.17 2.30 18.09
CA SER A 52 -19.78 2.56 19.40
C SER A 52 -18.97 3.49 20.31
N GLN A 53 -17.66 3.60 20.09
CA GLN A 53 -16.75 4.44 20.89
C GLN A 53 -16.47 5.79 20.22
N THR A 54 -16.91 5.99 18.97
CA THR A 54 -16.64 7.22 18.21
C THR A 54 -17.63 8.34 18.51
N GLY A 55 -18.85 7.99 18.94
CA GLY A 55 -19.96 8.95 19.00
C GLY A 55 -20.33 9.55 17.63
N ALA A 56 -19.82 9.00 16.53
CA ALA A 56 -20.03 9.53 15.19
C ALA A 56 -21.41 9.13 14.66
N PHE A 57 -22.05 10.05 13.94
CA PHE A 57 -23.37 9.85 13.32
C PHE A 57 -23.37 10.32 11.87
N GLY A 58 -24.41 9.93 11.12
CA GLY A 58 -24.62 10.33 9.74
C GLY A 58 -23.43 10.01 8.83
N GLN A 59 -22.90 11.02 8.15
CA GLN A 59 -21.78 10.87 7.20
C GLN A 59 -20.51 10.35 7.87
N ARG A 60 -20.23 10.82 9.09
CA ARG A 60 -19.00 10.47 9.82
C ARG A 60 -18.98 9.01 10.27
N LEU A 61 -20.15 8.45 10.55
CA LEU A 61 -20.35 7.03 10.83
C LEU A 61 -20.18 6.18 9.55
N ARG A 62 -20.74 6.63 8.42
CA ARG A 62 -20.58 5.96 7.13
C ARG A 62 -19.12 5.89 6.69
N GLU A 63 -18.38 6.98 6.85
CA GLU A 63 -16.94 7.05 6.59
C GLU A 63 -16.16 6.05 7.45
N GLY A 64 -16.39 6.03 8.78
CA GLY A 64 -15.78 5.05 9.67
C GLY A 64 -16.12 3.61 9.30
N GLY A 65 -17.35 3.37 8.84
CA GLY A 65 -17.77 2.07 8.29
C GLY A 65 -16.94 1.65 7.07
N HIS A 66 -16.65 2.57 6.15
CA HIS A 66 -15.82 2.27 4.98
C HIS A 66 -14.35 2.01 5.35
N ILE A 67 -13.79 2.75 6.31
CA ILE A 67 -12.45 2.49 6.86
C ILE A 67 -12.37 1.08 7.45
N ASN A 68 -13.32 0.71 8.30
CA ASN A 68 -13.33 -0.62 8.90
C ASN A 68 -13.56 -1.72 7.84
N LYS A 69 -14.34 -1.44 6.80
CA LYS A 69 -14.58 -2.38 5.70
C LYS A 69 -13.29 -2.69 4.91
N SER A 70 -12.49 -1.68 4.55
CA SER A 70 -11.22 -1.90 3.84
C SER A 70 -10.22 -2.67 4.70
N LEU A 71 -10.12 -2.36 6.00
CA LEU A 71 -9.24 -3.05 6.94
C LEU A 71 -9.67 -4.49 7.19
N LEU A 72 -10.98 -4.76 7.28
CA LEU A 72 -11.51 -6.12 7.38
C LEU A 72 -11.17 -6.95 6.13
N ALA A 73 -11.30 -6.36 4.94
CA ALA A 73 -10.94 -7.02 3.69
C ALA A 73 -9.44 -7.37 3.67
N LEU A 74 -8.56 -6.45 4.09
CA LEU A 74 -7.14 -6.70 4.23
C LEU A 74 -6.86 -7.85 5.20
N GLY A 75 -7.47 -7.82 6.39
CA GLY A 75 -7.33 -8.89 7.39
C GLY A 75 -7.82 -10.25 6.88
N SER A 76 -8.92 -10.28 6.13
CA SER A 76 -9.45 -11.51 5.52
C SER A 76 -8.49 -12.10 4.49
N VAL A 77 -7.87 -11.27 3.63
CA VAL A 77 -6.85 -11.74 2.68
C VAL A 77 -5.64 -12.32 3.40
N ILE A 78 -5.15 -11.64 4.45
CA ILE A 78 -4.02 -12.14 5.25
C ILE A 78 -4.38 -13.48 5.93
N GLY A 79 -5.58 -13.59 6.50
CA GLY A 79 -6.06 -14.82 7.13
C GLY A 79 -6.07 -16.00 6.15
N LYS A 80 -6.71 -15.84 4.99
CA LYS A 80 -6.78 -16.88 3.95
C LYS A 80 -5.39 -17.31 3.47
N LEU A 81 -4.49 -16.35 3.22
CA LEU A 81 -3.12 -16.65 2.82
C LEU A 81 -2.33 -17.40 3.90
N SER A 82 -2.60 -17.09 5.17
CA SER A 82 -1.93 -17.73 6.32
C SER A 82 -2.42 -19.16 6.55
N GLU A 83 -3.69 -19.43 6.25
CA GLU A 83 -4.32 -20.76 6.37
C GLU A 83 -3.98 -21.68 5.18
N GLY A 84 -3.33 -21.14 4.12
CA GLY A 84 -2.97 -21.90 2.93
C GLY A 84 -4.15 -22.17 1.99
N GLU A 85 -5.31 -21.57 2.26
CA GLU A 85 -6.45 -21.56 1.36
C GLU A 85 -6.13 -20.64 0.17
N ARG A 86 -5.80 -21.25 -0.98
CA ARG A 86 -5.58 -20.55 -2.24
C ARG A 86 -6.88 -20.33 -3.00
#